data_AF-A0A1B7NQ59-F1
#
_entry.id   AF-A0A1B7NQ59-F1
#
_cell.length_a   1.000
_cell.length_b   1.000
_cell.length_c   1.000
_cell.angle_alpha   90.00
_cell.angle_beta   90.00
_cell.angle_gamma   90.00
#
_symmetry.space_group_name_H-M   'P 1'
#
loop_
_entity.id
_entity.type
_entity.pdbx_description
1 polymer ?
#
loop_
_entity_poly.entity_id
_entity_poly.type
_entity_poly.pdbx_seq_one_letter_code
_entity_poly.pdbx_strand_id
1 'polypeptide(L)'
;MGGFPLRLPEELALTLSHQWPWRELQIRQLASLLSPALPSPPSIIIHGPQDSGKSSVLTALLAAYNGHIAAADTGNGRDKEVYMNGYLEAKHNSVLPYAVVKCAECITVRHLLGKIVAVVIAGACASASFLDEDARRVWKEDTRAKAKCDHISSLPDVLRDTLDSVGCGKFVLVLDGIDDLREGGQMLLAALGRLGEL
;
A
#
# COMPACT_ATOMS: atom_id res chain seq x y z
N MET A 1 19.11 25.11 -1.77
CA MET A 1 18.04 24.88 -0.78
C MET A 1 16.88 24.24 -1.52
N GLY A 2 16.78 22.91 -1.52
CA GLY A 2 15.71 22.20 -2.21
C GLY A 2 15.51 20.88 -1.48
N GLY A 3 14.57 20.86 -0.54
CA GLY A 3 14.32 19.73 0.35
C GLY A 3 12.87 19.27 0.21
N PHE A 4 12.74 17.98 -0.14
CA PHE A 4 11.64 17.05 0.11
C PHE A 4 10.26 17.32 -0.53
N PRO A 5 9.85 16.54 -1.56
CA PRO A 5 8.46 16.47 -2.01
C PRO A 5 7.62 15.52 -1.13
N LEU A 6 7.95 15.38 0.16
CA LEU A 6 7.17 14.60 1.11
C LEU A 6 6.30 15.57 1.90
N ARG A 7 4.98 15.59 1.62
CA ARG A 7 4.05 16.27 2.52
C ARG A 7 4.18 15.64 3.90
N LEU A 8 4.45 16.48 4.89
CA LEU A 8 4.51 16.04 6.27
C LEU A 8 3.13 15.48 6.66
N PRO A 9 3.07 14.41 7.48
CA PRO A 9 1.80 13.81 7.92
C PRO A 9 0.80 14.83 8.46
N GLU A 10 1.29 15.88 9.11
CA GLU A 10 0.46 16.95 9.67
C GLU A 10 -0.23 17.80 8.60
N GLU A 11 0.46 18.14 7.51
CA GLU A 11 -0.08 18.97 6.43
C GLU A 11 -1.18 18.24 5.64
N LEU A 12 -0.96 16.94 5.43
CA LEU A 12 -1.93 16.06 4.80
C LEU A 12 -3.16 15.88 5.71
N ALA A 13 -2.93 15.69 7.02
CA ALA A 13 -4.02 15.58 7.99
C ALA A 13 -4.89 16.84 8.04
N LEU A 14 -4.29 18.04 8.01
CA LEU A 14 -5.04 19.30 7.94
C LEU A 14 -5.92 19.38 6.69
N THR A 15 -5.38 18.98 5.53
CA THR A 15 -6.12 19.04 4.26
C THR A 15 -7.32 18.09 4.25
N LEU A 16 -7.16 16.86 4.72
CA LEU A 16 -8.25 15.88 4.77
C LEU A 16 -9.28 16.20 5.87
N SER A 17 -8.85 16.83 6.97
CA SER A 17 -9.74 17.24 8.06
C SER A 17 -10.88 18.16 7.60
N HIS A 18 -10.64 18.98 6.57
CA HIS A 18 -11.69 19.81 5.97
C HIS A 18 -12.82 19.00 5.30
N GLN A 19 -12.52 17.80 4.80
CA GLN A 19 -13.50 16.92 4.15
C GLN A 19 -14.24 16.02 5.15
N TRP A 20 -13.60 15.69 6.28
CA TRP A 20 -14.20 14.90 7.36
C TRP A 20 -14.04 15.61 8.71
N PRO A 21 -14.94 16.58 9.01
CA PRO A 21 -14.99 17.20 10.32
C PRO A 21 -15.15 16.13 11.42
N TRP A 22 -14.56 16.36 12.59
CA TRP A 22 -14.60 15.46 13.76
C TRP A 22 -13.76 14.18 13.64
N ARG A 23 -12.94 14.06 12.59
CA ARG A 23 -12.01 12.93 12.38
C ARG A 23 -10.55 13.35 12.40
N GLU A 24 -10.25 14.56 12.85
CA GLU A 24 -8.93 15.20 12.77
C GLU A 24 -7.86 14.39 13.50
N LEU A 25 -8.18 13.92 14.70
CA LEU A 25 -7.25 13.11 15.50
C LEU A 25 -6.96 11.77 14.83
N GLN A 26 -8.00 11.07 14.36
CA GLN A 26 -7.87 9.77 13.71
C GLN A 26 -7.09 9.89 12.40
N ILE A 27 -7.36 10.93 11.61
CA ILE A 27 -6.63 11.22 10.38
C ILE A 27 -5.15 11.48 10.70
N ARG A 28 -4.85 12.30 11.70
CA ARG A 28 -3.46 12.60 12.11
C ARG A 28 -2.70 11.35 12.56
N GLN A 29 -3.33 10.53 13.40
CA GLN A 29 -2.74 9.28 13.86
C GLN A 29 -2.46 8.34 12.68
N LEU A 30 -3.44 8.16 11.80
CA LEU A 30 -3.33 7.27 10.65
C LEU A 30 -2.27 7.77 9.65
N ALA A 31 -2.19 9.07 9.41
CA ALA A 31 -1.14 9.68 8.59
C ALA A 31 0.25 9.43 9.19
N SER A 32 0.42 9.56 10.51
CA SER A 32 1.69 9.25 11.17
C SER A 32 2.05 7.77 11.02
N LEU A 33 1.09 6.86 11.23
CA LEU A 33 1.33 5.41 11.18
C LEU A 33 1.61 4.90 9.77
N LEU A 34 1.03 5.51 8.73
CA LEU A 34 1.19 5.11 7.33
C LEU A 34 2.30 5.88 6.60
N SER A 35 2.95 6.85 7.25
CA SER A 35 3.96 7.70 6.61
C SER A 35 5.05 6.88 5.89
N PRO A 36 5.35 7.15 4.61
CA PRO A 36 6.39 6.41 3.86
C PRO A 36 7.78 6.48 4.48
N ALA A 37 8.07 7.57 5.21
CA ALA A 37 9.38 7.84 5.80
C ALA A 37 9.59 7.21 7.18
N LEU A 38 8.52 6.76 7.83
CA LEU A 38 8.57 6.21 9.19
C LEU A 38 8.27 4.70 9.16
N PRO A 39 8.83 3.93 10.12
CA PRO A 39 8.44 2.54 10.30
C PRO A 39 6.95 2.47 10.64
N SER A 40 6.21 1.63 9.91
CA SER A 40 4.82 1.34 10.21
C SER A 40 4.72 0.12 11.12
N PRO A 41 3.73 0.06 12.01
CA PRO A 41 3.39 -1.20 12.67
C PRO A 41 3.00 -2.26 11.61
N PRO A 42 3.24 -3.56 11.89
CA PRO A 42 2.96 -4.64 10.93
C PRO A 42 1.47 -4.77 10.59
N SER A 43 0.59 -4.48 11.55
CA SER A 43 -0.86 -4.54 11.35
C SER A 43 -1.56 -3.37 12.04
N ILE A 44 -2.53 -2.75 11.37
CA ILE A 44 -3.37 -1.69 11.91
C ILE A 44 -4.83 -2.13 11.81
N ILE A 45 -5.56 -2.08 12.93
CA ILE A 45 -6.98 -2.41 12.98
C ILE A 45 -7.78 -1.10 13.11
N ILE A 46 -8.62 -0.81 12.13
CA ILE A 46 -9.52 0.34 12.16
C ILE A 46 -10.95 -0.18 12.39
N HIS A 47 -11.50 0.08 13.57
CA HIS A 47 -12.82 -0.41 13.96
C HIS A 47 -13.81 0.74 14.21
N GLY A 48 -15.10 0.42 14.18
CA GLY A 48 -16.18 1.36 14.45
C GLY A 48 -17.48 0.98 13.72
N PRO A 49 -18.61 1.63 14.03
CA PRO A 49 -19.92 1.32 13.44
C PRO A 49 -19.90 1.32 11.91
N GLN A 50 -20.78 0.54 11.28
CA GLN A 50 -20.99 0.60 9.83
C GLN A 50 -21.32 2.04 9.40
N ASP A 51 -20.92 2.40 8.18
CA ASP A 51 -21.10 3.76 7.60
C ASP A 51 -20.41 4.91 8.34
N SER A 52 -19.50 4.63 9.28
CA SER A 52 -18.78 5.68 10.01
C SER A 52 -17.66 6.38 9.21
N GLY A 53 -17.53 6.10 7.90
CA GLY A 53 -16.56 6.72 6.99
C GLY A 53 -15.12 6.18 7.04
N LYS A 54 -14.86 5.05 7.74
CA LYS A 54 -13.50 4.48 7.92
C LYS A 54 -12.79 4.24 6.60
N SER A 55 -13.44 3.51 5.69
CA SER A 55 -12.88 3.12 4.40
C SER A 55 -12.67 4.33 3.49
N SER A 56 -13.58 5.32 3.53
CA SER A 56 -13.46 6.57 2.78
C SER A 56 -12.25 7.40 3.23
N VAL A 57 -12.08 7.59 4.54
CA VAL A 57 -10.95 8.34 5.11
C VAL A 57 -9.62 7.64 4.79
N LEU A 58 -9.53 6.32 4.99
CA LEU A 58 -8.31 5.56 4.69
C LEU A 58 -7.96 5.60 3.20
N THR A 59 -8.94 5.42 2.32
CA THR A 59 -8.72 5.46 0.86
C THR A 59 -8.28 6.85 0.41
N ALA A 60 -8.90 7.91 0.94
CA ALA A 60 -8.52 9.28 0.63
C ALA A 60 -7.10 9.60 1.12
N LEU A 61 -6.72 9.10 2.30
CA LEU A 61 -5.37 9.24 2.85
C LEU A 61 -4.32 8.54 1.98
N LEU A 62 -4.54 7.29 1.60
CA LEU A 62 -3.64 6.54 0.72
C LEU A 62 -3.54 7.17 -0.68
N ALA A 63 -4.66 7.66 -1.21
CA ALA A 63 -4.68 8.41 -2.47
C ALA A 63 -3.90 9.73 -2.36
N ALA A 64 -4.04 10.46 -1.24
CA ALA A 64 -3.32 11.71 -1.01
C ALA A 64 -1.80 11.48 -0.89
N TYR A 65 -1.35 10.38 -0.29
CA TYR A 65 0.07 10.01 -0.29
C TYR A 65 0.63 9.79 -1.71
N ASN A 66 -0.17 9.23 -2.61
CA ASN A 66 0.28 8.92 -3.98
C ASN A 66 0.00 10.03 -5.01
N GLY A 67 -0.95 10.93 -4.76
CA GLY A 67 -1.38 11.95 -5.71
C GLY A 67 -0.36 13.07 -5.96
N HIS A 68 0.66 13.21 -5.11
CA HIS A 68 1.64 14.30 -5.24
C HIS A 68 2.78 14.03 -6.23
N ILE A 69 2.93 12.80 -6.74
CA ILE A 69 3.97 12.48 -7.72
C ILE A 69 3.63 13.04 -9.11
N ALA A 70 2.34 13.18 -9.43
CA ALA A 70 1.89 13.72 -10.71
C ALA A 70 2.14 15.23 -10.88
N ALA A 71 2.38 15.97 -9.80
CA ALA A 71 2.56 17.44 -9.83
C ALA A 71 4.03 17.91 -9.90
N ALA A 72 5.00 17.01 -9.66
CA ALA A 72 6.42 17.37 -9.60
C ALA A 72 7.20 17.11 -10.91
N ASP A 73 6.58 16.46 -11.91
CA ASP A 73 7.27 16.00 -13.13
C ASP A 73 7.33 17.03 -14.28
N THR A 74 6.96 18.30 -14.02
CA THR A 74 7.03 19.39 -15.02
C THR A 74 8.22 20.33 -14.75
N GLY A 75 9.42 19.77 -14.56
CA GLY A 75 10.61 20.49 -14.11
C GLY A 75 11.89 20.13 -14.88
N ASN A 76 11.91 20.44 -16.18
CA ASN A 76 13.04 20.70 -17.08
C ASN A 76 14.49 20.63 -16.50
N GLY A 77 15.30 19.69 -17.00
CA GLY A 77 16.66 19.90 -17.54
C GLY A 77 17.84 20.41 -16.68
N ARG A 78 18.90 19.57 -16.68
CA ARG A 78 20.36 19.86 -16.71
C ARG A 78 21.16 19.87 -15.39
N ASP A 79 22.24 19.10 -15.48
CA ASP A 79 23.54 19.14 -14.80
C ASP A 79 23.55 19.04 -13.27
N LYS A 80 24.12 17.94 -12.74
CA LYS A 80 24.96 18.03 -11.55
C LYS A 80 25.93 16.88 -11.38
N GLU A 81 27.16 17.32 -11.19
CA GLU A 81 28.41 16.60 -11.05
C GLU A 81 28.49 15.81 -9.75
N VAL A 82 29.36 14.81 -9.84
CA VAL A 82 29.86 13.87 -8.85
C VAL A 82 30.32 14.56 -7.56
N TYR A 83 29.68 14.22 -6.43
CA TYR A 83 30.31 14.23 -5.10
C TYR A 83 29.98 12.93 -4.37
N MET A 84 31.04 12.23 -3.99
CA MET A 84 31.03 11.01 -3.20
C MET A 84 30.69 11.34 -1.74
N ASN A 85 29.57 10.82 -1.23
CA ASN A 85 29.50 10.41 0.17
C ASN A 85 28.65 9.14 0.26
N GLY A 86 29.32 8.04 0.61
CA GLY A 86 28.73 6.72 0.74
C GLY A 86 27.85 6.61 1.97
N TYR A 87 26.57 6.86 1.78
CA TYR A 87 25.50 6.19 2.53
C TYR A 87 24.53 5.67 1.46
N LEU A 88 24.15 4.42 1.57
CA LEU A 88 23.23 3.75 0.65
C LEU A 88 21.85 4.43 0.79
N GLU A 89 21.66 5.57 0.11
CA GLU A 89 20.38 6.22 -0.02
C GLU A 89 19.50 5.28 -0.83
N ALA A 90 18.67 4.50 -0.13
CA ALA A 90 17.56 3.81 -0.73
C ALA A 90 16.79 4.86 -1.53
N LYS A 91 16.75 4.65 -2.84
CA LYS A 91 16.05 5.47 -3.82
C LYS A 91 14.56 5.48 -3.44
N HIS A 92 14.18 6.36 -2.51
CA HIS A 92 12.83 6.44 -1.97
C HIS A 92 11.93 6.98 -3.08
N ASN A 93 11.33 6.07 -3.86
CA ASN A 93 10.09 6.36 -4.54
C ASN A 93 9.13 6.89 -3.46
N SER A 94 8.72 8.15 -3.56
CA SER A 94 7.81 8.81 -2.62
C SER A 94 6.38 8.26 -2.68
N VAL A 95 6.16 7.18 -3.43
CA VAL A 95 4.90 6.44 -3.54
C VAL A 95 4.76 5.58 -2.29
N LEU A 96 3.55 5.50 -1.74
CA LEU A 96 3.14 4.44 -0.84
C LEU A 96 2.27 3.45 -1.61
N PRO A 97 2.84 2.38 -2.20
CA PRO A 97 2.09 1.36 -2.89
C PRO A 97 1.03 0.77 -1.96
N TYR A 98 -0.20 0.66 -2.46
CA TYR A 98 -1.27 0.06 -1.69
C TYR A 98 -2.22 -0.73 -2.58
N ALA A 99 -2.95 -1.65 -1.97
CA ALA A 99 -4.07 -2.34 -2.58
C ALA A 99 -5.21 -2.48 -1.58
N VAL A 100 -6.44 -2.45 -2.10
CA VAL A 100 -7.65 -2.59 -1.29
C VAL A 100 -8.40 -3.85 -1.71
N VAL A 101 -8.71 -4.70 -0.74
CA VAL A 101 -9.55 -5.87 -0.88
C VAL A 101 -10.85 -5.63 -0.14
N LYS A 102 -11.95 -5.57 -0.89
CA LYS A 102 -13.30 -5.63 -0.30
C LYS A 102 -13.61 -7.06 0.11
N CYS A 103 -13.62 -7.33 1.40
CA CYS A 103 -13.81 -8.66 1.96
C CYS A 103 -15.27 -9.13 1.82
N ALA A 104 -16.23 -8.21 1.83
CA ALA A 104 -17.65 -8.51 1.57
C ALA A 104 -17.92 -9.15 0.18
N GLU A 105 -17.03 -8.93 -0.80
CA GLU A 105 -17.10 -9.54 -2.13
C GLU A 105 -16.48 -10.97 -2.15
N CYS A 106 -15.82 -11.38 -1.07
CA CYS A 106 -15.13 -12.67 -0.95
C CYS A 106 -16.05 -13.68 -0.24
N ILE A 107 -16.53 -14.67 -0.99
CA ILE A 107 -17.44 -15.69 -0.47
C ILE A 107 -16.68 -16.77 0.32
N THR A 108 -15.48 -17.14 -0.13
CA THR A 108 -14.68 -18.23 0.45
C THR A 108 -13.26 -17.77 0.77
N VAL A 109 -12.58 -18.51 1.65
CA VAL A 109 -11.16 -18.24 1.99
C VAL A 109 -10.28 -18.28 0.73
N ARG A 110 -10.48 -19.27 -0.15
CA ARG A 110 -9.72 -19.36 -1.42
C ARG A 110 -9.96 -18.14 -2.31
N HIS A 111 -11.20 -17.65 -2.39
CA HIS A 111 -11.50 -16.44 -3.15
C HIS A 111 -10.79 -15.22 -2.54
N LEU A 112 -10.79 -15.08 -1.22
CA LEU A 112 -10.06 -14.00 -0.53
C LEU A 112 -8.56 -14.06 -0.85
N LEU A 113 -7.91 -15.22 -0.69
CA LEU A 113 -6.48 -15.39 -0.95
C LEU A 113 -6.12 -15.05 -2.40
N GLY A 114 -6.87 -15.59 -3.37
CA GLY A 114 -6.66 -15.30 -4.79
C GLY A 114 -6.86 -13.82 -5.11
N LYS A 115 -7.83 -13.16 -4.46
CA LYS A 115 -8.09 -11.73 -4.63
C LYS A 115 -6.98 -10.88 -4.03
N ILE A 116 -6.48 -11.21 -2.84
CA ILE A 116 -5.33 -10.54 -2.22
C ILE A 116 -4.14 -10.57 -3.18
N VAL A 117 -3.75 -11.75 -3.67
CA VAL A 117 -2.65 -11.89 -4.63
C VAL A 117 -2.88 -11.04 -5.88
N ALA A 118 -4.07 -11.11 -6.47
CA ALA A 118 -4.37 -10.37 -7.69
C ALA A 118 -4.29 -8.84 -7.50
N VAL A 119 -4.80 -8.31 -6.39
CA VAL A 119 -4.74 -6.85 -6.13
C VAL A 119 -3.34 -6.39 -5.74
N VAL A 120 -2.56 -7.23 -5.04
CA VAL A 120 -1.17 -6.90 -4.69
C VAL A 120 -0.31 -6.85 -5.95
N ILE A 121 -0.43 -7.83 -6.86
CA ILE A 121 0.25 -7.79 -8.16
C ILE A 121 -0.12 -6.51 -8.91
N ALA A 122 -1.40 -6.12 -8.92
CA ALA A 122 -1.85 -4.89 -9.58
C ALA A 122 -1.28 -3.62 -8.94
N GLY A 123 -1.27 -3.52 -7.60
CA GLY A 123 -0.73 -2.38 -6.86
C GLY A 123 0.80 -2.27 -6.97
N ALA A 124 1.50 -3.40 -6.91
CA ALA A 124 2.93 -3.50 -7.17
C ALA A 124 3.26 -3.04 -8.60
N CYS A 125 2.52 -3.54 -9.60
CA CYS A 125 2.60 -3.09 -11.00
C CYS A 125 2.37 -1.59 -11.19
N ALA A 126 1.56 -0.95 -10.35
CA ALA A 126 1.25 0.47 -10.46
C ALA A 126 2.36 1.36 -9.86
N SER A 127 3.19 0.79 -8.99
CA SER A 127 4.26 1.51 -8.29
C SER A 127 5.66 1.22 -8.83
N ALA A 128 5.82 0.14 -9.58
CA ALA A 128 7.07 -0.23 -10.22
C ALA A 128 7.34 0.59 -11.50
N SER A 129 8.61 0.92 -11.74
CA SER A 129 9.06 1.54 -12.98
C SER A 129 9.45 0.47 -14.00
N PHE A 130 8.62 0.30 -15.04
CA PHE A 130 8.93 -0.58 -16.18
C PHE A 130 9.52 0.25 -17.33
N LEU A 131 10.35 -0.39 -18.16
CA LEU A 131 10.94 0.26 -19.34
C LEU A 131 9.88 0.59 -20.40
N ASP A 132 8.89 -0.29 -20.56
CA ASP A 132 7.75 -0.13 -21.45
C ASP A 132 6.51 -0.87 -20.90
N GLU A 133 5.36 -0.67 -21.55
CA GLU A 133 4.09 -1.32 -21.17
C GLU A 133 4.07 -2.82 -21.51
N ASP A 134 4.91 -3.30 -22.41
CA ASP A 134 4.98 -4.73 -22.76
C ASP A 134 5.73 -5.51 -21.67
N ALA A 135 6.84 -4.99 -21.18
CA ALA A 135 7.58 -5.49 -20.02
C ALA A 135 6.69 -5.56 -18.78
N ARG A 136 5.83 -4.54 -18.58
CA ARG A 136 4.83 -4.54 -17.51
C ARG A 136 3.81 -5.67 -17.67
N ARG A 137 3.30 -5.88 -18.89
CA ARG A 137 2.33 -6.96 -19.18
C ARG A 137 2.96 -8.33 -18.98
N VAL A 138 4.16 -8.54 -19.50
CA VAL A 138 4.92 -9.79 -19.37
C VAL A 138 5.19 -10.10 -17.90
N TRP A 139 5.68 -9.13 -17.12
CA TRP A 139 5.88 -9.32 -15.68
C TRP A 139 4.58 -9.68 -14.97
N LYS A 140 3.48 -8.98 -15.30
CA LYS A 140 2.17 -9.23 -14.68
C LYS A 140 1.64 -10.63 -15.00
N GLU A 141 1.81 -11.10 -16.22
CA GLU A 141 1.37 -12.43 -16.66
C GLU A 141 2.23 -13.54 -16.05
N ASP A 142 3.56 -13.40 -16.08
CA ASP A 142 4.51 -14.35 -15.48
C ASP A 142 4.32 -14.45 -13.96
N THR A 143 4.22 -13.30 -13.28
CA THR A 143 3.97 -13.25 -11.84
C THR A 143 2.63 -13.87 -11.50
N ARG A 144 1.57 -13.60 -12.27
CA ARG A 144 0.26 -14.22 -12.04
C ARG A 144 0.26 -15.73 -12.29
N ALA A 145 1.03 -16.21 -13.25
CA ALA A 145 1.18 -17.64 -13.52
C ALA A 145 1.92 -18.37 -12.38
N LYS A 146 2.89 -17.70 -11.75
CA LYS A 146 3.66 -18.22 -10.60
C LYS A 146 2.92 -18.07 -9.27
N ALA A 147 2.14 -17.00 -9.11
CA ALA A 147 1.48 -16.64 -7.87
C ALA A 147 0.19 -17.47 -7.66
N LYS A 148 0.38 -18.75 -7.34
CA LYS A 148 -0.70 -19.63 -6.91
C LYS A 148 -0.75 -19.68 -5.39
N CYS A 149 -1.88 -19.28 -4.81
CA CYS A 149 -2.09 -19.31 -3.37
C CYS A 149 -3.37 -20.07 -3.03
N ASP A 150 -3.24 -21.36 -2.70
CA ASP A 150 -4.37 -22.21 -2.28
C ASP A 150 -4.58 -22.22 -0.75
N HIS A 151 -3.55 -21.89 0.02
CA HIS A 151 -3.53 -21.95 1.48
C HIS A 151 -2.97 -20.67 2.11
N ILE A 152 -3.45 -20.31 3.30
CA ILE A 152 -3.01 -19.11 4.01
C ILE A 152 -1.50 -19.13 4.33
N SER A 153 -0.91 -20.31 4.50
CA SER A 153 0.52 -20.48 4.80
C SER A 153 1.43 -20.17 3.61
N SER A 154 0.94 -20.28 2.36
CA SER A 154 1.72 -19.93 1.16
C SER A 154 1.60 -18.46 0.78
N LEU A 155 0.61 -17.74 1.35
CA LEU A 155 0.38 -16.33 1.03
C LEU A 155 1.60 -15.45 1.34
N PRO A 156 2.26 -15.56 2.51
CA PRO A 156 3.42 -14.73 2.84
C PRO A 156 4.53 -14.82 1.78
N ASP A 157 4.93 -16.04 1.42
CA ASP A 157 6.00 -16.28 0.44
C ASP A 157 5.63 -15.70 -0.93
N VAL A 158 4.39 -15.93 -1.40
CA VAL A 158 3.90 -15.39 -2.69
C VAL A 158 3.90 -13.86 -2.71
N LEU A 159 3.48 -13.22 -1.62
CA LEU A 159 3.47 -11.76 -1.51
C LEU A 159 4.90 -11.21 -1.46
N ARG A 160 5.79 -11.86 -0.69
CA ARG A 160 7.20 -11.47 -0.60
C ARG A 160 7.90 -11.57 -1.95
N ASP A 161 7.78 -12.70 -2.64
CA ASP A 161 8.37 -12.90 -3.96
C ASP A 161 7.87 -11.85 -4.97
N THR A 162 6.57 -11.53 -4.91
CA THR A 162 5.96 -10.50 -5.77
C THR A 162 6.54 -9.11 -5.48
N LEU A 163 6.59 -8.71 -4.20
CA LEU A 163 7.04 -7.37 -3.79
C LEU A 163 8.55 -7.19 -3.95
N ASP A 164 9.34 -8.22 -3.65
CA ASP A 164 10.80 -8.21 -3.82
C ASP A 164 11.16 -8.11 -5.31
N SER A 165 10.40 -8.76 -6.21
CA SER A 165 10.65 -8.70 -7.65
C SER A 165 10.50 -7.29 -8.26
N VAL A 166 9.75 -6.40 -7.60
CA VAL A 166 9.60 -4.99 -8.00
C VAL A 166 10.39 -4.02 -7.10
N GLY A 167 11.14 -4.53 -6.12
CA GLY A 167 11.89 -3.70 -5.16
C GLY A 167 10.99 -2.86 -4.26
N CYS A 168 9.79 -3.33 -3.93
CA CYS A 168 8.84 -2.60 -3.09
C CYS A 168 9.17 -2.78 -1.60
N GLY A 169 9.86 -1.79 -1.01
CA GLY A 169 10.25 -1.86 0.40
C GLY A 169 9.12 -1.63 1.42
N LYS A 170 8.00 -1.03 1.00
CA LYS A 170 6.84 -0.78 1.87
C LYS A 170 5.55 -0.85 1.05
N PHE A 171 4.62 -1.68 1.48
CA PHE A 171 3.33 -1.89 0.81
C PHE A 171 2.19 -1.90 1.84
N VAL A 172 1.07 -1.27 1.50
CA VAL A 172 -0.13 -1.26 2.36
C VAL A 172 -1.23 -2.14 1.75
N LEU A 173 -1.54 -3.26 2.40
CA LEU A 173 -2.70 -4.08 2.07
C LEU A 173 -3.87 -3.72 2.98
N VAL A 174 -4.95 -3.22 2.39
CA VAL A 174 -6.18 -2.87 3.11
C VAL A 174 -7.20 -3.99 2.92
N LEU A 175 -7.62 -4.60 4.03
CA LEU A 175 -8.73 -5.56 4.06
C LEU A 175 -9.99 -4.83 4.57
N ASP A 176 -10.79 -4.34 3.64
CA ASP A 176 -11.99 -3.55 3.92
C ASP A 176 -13.19 -4.45 4.23
N GLY A 177 -13.84 -4.22 5.36
CA GLY A 177 -14.99 -5.01 5.83
C GLY A 177 -14.65 -6.44 6.19
N ILE A 178 -13.52 -6.68 6.88
CA ILE A 178 -13.09 -8.06 7.24
C ILE A 178 -14.12 -8.81 8.10
N ASP A 179 -14.94 -8.08 8.87
CA ASP A 179 -16.04 -8.64 9.67
C ASP A 179 -17.18 -9.21 8.80
N ASP A 180 -17.31 -8.76 7.56
CA ASP A 180 -18.33 -9.23 6.60
C ASP A 180 -17.91 -10.53 5.89
N LEU A 181 -16.73 -11.06 6.21
CA LEU A 181 -16.22 -12.30 5.62
C LEU A 181 -17.09 -13.48 6.08
N ARG A 182 -17.80 -14.09 5.12
CA ARG A 182 -18.75 -15.18 5.40
C ARG A 182 -18.07 -16.45 5.92
N GLU A 183 -16.85 -16.70 5.45
CA GLU A 183 -16.06 -17.88 5.78
C GLU A 183 -14.68 -17.47 6.27
N GLY A 184 -14.25 -18.01 7.40
CA GLY A 184 -12.96 -17.69 8.00
C GLY A 184 -13.12 -17.43 9.48
N GLY A 185 -12.74 -18.40 10.29
CA GLY A 185 -12.78 -18.24 11.75
C GLY A 185 -11.65 -17.34 12.25
N GLN A 186 -11.54 -17.25 13.59
CA GLN A 186 -10.50 -16.49 14.29
C GLN A 186 -9.07 -16.85 13.82
N MET A 187 -8.85 -18.10 13.39
CA MET A 187 -7.55 -18.54 12.86
C MET A 187 -7.13 -17.81 11.58
N LEU A 188 -8.09 -17.51 10.68
CA LEU A 188 -7.78 -16.79 9.46
C LEU A 188 -7.41 -15.33 9.76
N LEU A 189 -8.18 -14.67 10.63
CA LEU A 189 -7.89 -13.31 11.08
C LEU A 189 -6.52 -13.22 11.76
N ALA A 190 -6.20 -14.18 12.63
CA ALA A 190 -4.90 -14.26 13.28
C ALA A 190 -3.76 -14.44 12.26
N ALA A 191 -3.94 -15.31 11.26
CA ALA A 191 -2.94 -15.52 10.22
C ALA A 191 -2.75 -14.28 9.33
N LEU A 192 -3.84 -13.62 8.94
CA LEU A 192 -3.80 -12.38 8.16
C LEU A 192 -3.13 -11.24 8.94
N GLY A 193 -3.38 -11.13 10.25
CA GLY A 193 -2.74 -10.13 11.11
C GLY A 193 -1.21 -10.26 11.17
N ARG A 194 -0.69 -11.47 10.95
CA ARG A 194 0.76 -11.74 10.93
C ARG A 194 1.43 -11.51 9.57
N LEU A 195 0.67 -11.22 8.50
CA LEU A 195 1.25 -10.89 7.20
C LEU A 195 2.15 -9.66 7.22
N GLY A 196 1.98 -8.78 8.22
CA GLY A 196 2.86 -7.62 8.39
C GLY A 196 4.27 -7.94 8.90
N GLU A 197 4.57 -9.20 9.24
CA GLU A 197 5.91 -9.66 9.65
C GLU A 197 6.84 -9.99 8.45
N LEU A 198 6.34 -9.79 7.22
CA LEU A 198 7.04 -10.05 5.95
C LEU A 198 8.25 -9.14 5.71
#